data_AF-A0A284QNV6-F1
#
_entry.id   AF-A0A284QNV6-F1
#
_cell.length_a   1.000
_cell.length_b   1.000
_cell.length_c   1.000
_cell.angle_alpha   90.00
_cell.angle_beta   90.00
_cell.angle_gamma   90.00
#
_symmetry.space_group_name_H-M   'P 1'
#
loop_
_entity.id
_entity.type
_entity.pdbx_description
1 polymer ?
#
loop_
_entity_poly.entity_id
_entity_poly.type
_entity_poly.pdbx_seq_one_letter_code
_entity_poly.pdbx_strand_id
1 'polypeptide(L)'
;MLIPYFFALTTLVLCANARQPAELFDAFEDFIAGLLQPWSVAVSGNSSALSPDVVGRVNMMMTLNGIEDNTEFLYSVPTKVMQANTTQIIGYPTNASVSSLSIQHSVVSASVVFSMYHATMSLTTPLQVDLWLNFDDDLLISAYDLSIRNFPKAFSFLASVLSEQIAHEMSVGNSTDAASSRMAADICTAATEYCTGGNQQYDSYDSCFETLSRNVTMDSLDQSFCRYFVKDMVQSRPSIHCPSLGPSGGDTCFTANYAEEITTYPFTSGFVAANVSSGGTEGLSDGTIVELMRFEMQVIYPTTVAFYSISAFLYLLLLYLNGKGVDFLLARFSKEYPALSFGNRRNVVTYCLNTFWTTVAFILQIVASPMLGGYYTWDRIGEARMAAVIISGLYIYEMVFRQSMRWTLLVHHFCTLFATIFIQIALQIALRPAIASAGLIWLFQATTEQSVFIGLILYRLRFPKHIVAPVLKFAAVQSLQGSYAVWCIAKNMRGQLPKPAAVSGPSYWVNDSFDREGKVLGRRASETTLRPLELSRVLYQVKVENS
;
A
#
# COMPACT_ATOMS: atom_id res chain seq x y z
N MET A 1 19.72 -26.74 22.49
CA MET A 1 20.06 -26.30 21.11
C MET A 1 18.82 -25.83 20.33
N LEU A 2 17.81 -25.25 20.99
CA LEU A 2 16.52 -24.85 20.41
C LEU A 2 16.24 -23.33 20.49
N ILE A 3 17.04 -22.60 21.26
CA ILE A 3 16.92 -21.15 21.48
C ILE A 3 17.26 -20.30 20.23
N PRO A 4 18.26 -20.64 19.37
CA PRO A 4 18.58 -19.79 18.22
C PRO A 4 17.55 -19.88 17.07
N TYR A 5 16.71 -20.92 17.04
CA TYR A 5 15.63 -21.05 16.04
C TYR A 5 14.40 -20.19 16.38
N PHE A 6 14.12 -19.99 17.66
CA PHE A 6 13.04 -19.12 18.11
C PHE A 6 13.32 -17.65 17.80
N PHE A 7 14.58 -17.23 17.94
CA PHE A 7 15.02 -15.88 17.58
C PHE A 7 14.95 -15.62 16.07
N ALA A 8 15.34 -16.59 15.23
CA ALA A 8 15.26 -16.45 13.77
C ALA A 8 13.81 -16.29 13.27
N LEU A 9 12.86 -17.02 13.87
CA LEU A 9 11.44 -16.95 13.52
C LEU A 9 10.79 -15.62 13.94
N THR A 10 11.20 -15.05 15.09
CA THR A 10 10.73 -13.72 15.54
C THR A 10 11.32 -12.59 14.73
N THR A 11 12.59 -12.67 14.29
CA THR A 11 13.17 -11.69 13.35
C THR A 11 12.58 -11.73 11.95
N LEU A 12 12.07 -12.89 11.49
CA LEU A 12 11.45 -13.01 10.17
C LEU A 12 10.02 -12.45 10.11
N VAL A 13 9.29 -12.49 11.24
CA VAL A 13 8.01 -11.79 11.40
C VAL A 13 8.20 -10.26 11.43
N LEU A 14 9.35 -9.78 11.91
CA LEU A 14 9.67 -8.34 12.00
C LEU A 14 10.21 -7.72 10.70
N CYS A 15 10.54 -8.50 9.66
CA CYS A 15 11.12 -7.98 8.41
C CYS A 15 10.13 -7.88 7.24
N ALA A 16 8.84 -8.15 7.47
CA ALA A 16 7.77 -7.85 6.54
C ALA A 16 6.63 -7.18 7.31
N ASN A 17 6.79 -5.89 7.63
CA ASN A 17 5.68 -5.06 8.13
C ASN A 17 4.70 -4.81 6.99
N ALA A 18 3.99 -5.86 6.57
CA ALA A 18 2.68 -5.66 6.01
C ALA A 18 1.76 -5.35 7.18
N ARG A 19 1.43 -4.07 7.32
CA ARG A 19 0.46 -3.60 8.31
C ARG A 19 -0.84 -4.35 8.12
N GLN A 20 -1.42 -4.80 9.22
CA GLN A 20 -2.68 -5.53 9.12
C GLN A 20 -3.80 -4.55 8.75
N PRO A 21 -4.80 -4.95 7.93
CA PRO A 21 -5.94 -4.09 7.61
C PRO A 21 -6.65 -3.52 8.85
N ALA A 22 -6.55 -4.21 9.99
CA ALA A 22 -7.06 -3.72 11.27
C ALA A 22 -6.33 -2.45 11.76
N GLU A 23 -4.99 -2.38 11.65
CA GLU A 23 -4.23 -1.20 12.10
C GLU A 23 -4.57 0.04 11.27
N LEU A 24 -4.82 -0.15 9.97
CA LEU A 24 -5.26 0.93 9.08
C LEU A 24 -6.71 1.32 9.30
N PHE A 25 -7.55 0.35 9.68
CA PHE A 25 -8.92 0.64 10.08
C PHE A 25 -8.95 1.48 11.35
N ASP A 26 -8.16 1.12 12.36
CA ASP A 26 -8.03 1.87 13.61
C ASP A 26 -7.53 3.31 13.33
N ALA A 27 -6.48 3.46 12.52
CA ALA A 27 -5.96 4.78 12.12
C ALA A 27 -7.01 5.62 11.34
N PHE A 28 -7.81 4.98 10.49
CA PHE A 28 -8.93 5.62 9.81
C PHE A 28 -10.03 6.05 10.78
N GLU A 29 -10.42 5.21 11.74
CA GLU A 29 -11.41 5.57 12.76
C GLU A 29 -10.93 6.74 13.62
N ASP A 30 -9.65 6.74 14.03
CA ASP A 30 -9.03 7.84 14.76
C ASP A 30 -9.03 9.15 13.96
N PHE A 31 -8.75 9.08 12.65
CA PHE A 31 -8.86 10.23 11.77
C PHE A 31 -10.29 10.79 11.73
N ILE A 32 -11.30 9.92 11.55
CA ILE A 32 -12.71 10.34 11.55
C ILE A 32 -13.11 10.93 12.91
N ALA A 33 -12.69 10.31 14.02
CA ALA A 33 -12.96 10.81 15.37
C ALA A 33 -12.35 12.22 15.58
N GLY A 34 -11.14 12.45 15.06
CA GLY A 34 -10.50 13.76 15.07
C GLY A 34 -11.31 14.82 14.33
N LEU A 35 -11.93 14.48 13.19
CA LEU A 35 -12.81 15.40 12.46
C LEU A 35 -14.08 15.74 13.25
N LEU A 36 -14.61 14.83 14.09
CA LEU A 36 -15.76 15.08 14.97
C LEU A 36 -15.40 15.92 16.21
N GLN A 37 -14.12 15.98 16.58
CA GLN A 37 -13.62 16.76 17.71
C GLN A 37 -12.48 17.70 17.28
N PRO A 38 -12.75 18.65 16.36
CA PRO A 38 -11.71 19.41 15.68
C PRO A 38 -10.96 20.39 16.60
N TRP A 39 -11.57 20.78 17.72
CA TRP A 39 -11.02 21.78 18.66
C TRP A 39 -9.65 21.41 19.23
N SER A 40 -9.46 20.14 19.62
CA SER A 40 -8.22 19.70 20.27
C SER A 40 -7.02 19.81 19.34
N VAL A 41 -7.21 19.47 18.07
CA VAL A 41 -6.18 19.52 17.02
C VAL A 41 -5.97 20.94 16.52
N ALA A 42 -7.04 21.72 16.35
CA ALA A 42 -6.94 23.12 15.94
C ALA A 42 -6.13 23.96 16.95
N VAL A 43 -6.29 23.71 18.25
CA VAL A 43 -5.55 24.42 19.30
C VAL A 43 -4.11 23.94 19.44
N SER A 44 -3.85 22.64 19.26
CA SER A 44 -2.47 22.12 19.31
C SER A 44 -1.64 22.54 18.10
N GLY A 45 -2.29 22.80 16.96
CA GLY A 45 -1.65 23.08 15.68
C GLY A 45 -0.88 21.88 15.11
N ASN A 46 -1.05 20.69 15.69
CA ASN A 46 -0.35 19.49 15.30
C ASN A 46 -1.32 18.31 15.22
N SER A 47 -1.49 17.75 14.03
CA SER A 47 -2.30 16.56 13.81
C SER A 47 -1.47 15.30 14.03
N SER A 48 -1.94 14.41 14.91
CA SER A 48 -1.35 13.08 15.07
C SER A 48 -1.78 12.09 13.98
N ALA A 49 -2.63 12.51 13.04
CA ALA A 49 -3.16 11.66 11.97
C ALA A 49 -2.55 11.97 10.60
N LEU A 50 -1.83 13.09 10.44
CA LEU A 50 -1.27 13.55 9.18
C LEU A 50 0.25 13.44 9.19
N SER A 51 0.85 13.06 8.07
CA SER A 51 2.30 13.10 7.92
C SER A 51 2.78 14.55 7.72
N PRO A 52 4.05 14.88 8.02
CA PRO A 52 4.58 16.24 7.84
C PRO A 52 4.46 16.76 6.40
N ASP A 53 4.69 15.88 5.42
CA ASP A 53 4.69 16.19 4.00
C ASP A 53 3.36 15.79 3.32
N VAL A 54 2.26 15.79 4.06
CA VAL A 54 0.95 15.36 3.55
C VAL A 54 0.50 16.23 2.37
N VAL A 55 -0.05 15.58 1.34
CA VAL A 55 -0.71 16.26 0.22
C VAL A 55 -2.20 15.93 0.23
N GLY A 56 -3.02 16.95 0.45
CA GLY A 56 -4.46 16.84 0.41
C GLY A 56 -5.03 17.45 -0.86
N ARG A 57 -5.99 16.78 -1.48
CA ARG A 57 -6.82 17.38 -2.54
C ARG A 57 -8.27 17.38 -2.09
N VAL A 58 -8.92 18.53 -2.25
CA VAL A 58 -10.36 18.70 -2.09
C VAL A 58 -10.91 18.94 -3.48
N ASN A 59 -11.58 17.92 -4.02
CA ASN A 59 -12.10 17.92 -5.38
C ASN A 59 -12.94 19.17 -5.65
N MET A 60 -12.72 19.80 -6.80
CA MET A 60 -13.33 21.08 -7.24
C MET A 60 -12.94 22.34 -6.45
N MET A 61 -12.04 22.26 -5.45
CA MET A 61 -11.70 23.42 -4.63
C MET A 61 -10.21 23.74 -4.61
N MET A 62 -9.37 22.86 -4.07
CA MET A 62 -7.99 23.20 -3.76
C MET A 62 -7.09 21.97 -3.55
N THR A 63 -5.79 22.19 -3.71
CA THR A 63 -4.73 21.28 -3.25
C THR A 63 -3.99 21.92 -2.09
N LEU A 64 -3.76 21.16 -1.02
CA LEU A 64 -3.17 21.58 0.25
C LEU A 64 -1.85 20.84 0.45
N ASN A 65 -0.76 21.56 0.70
CA ASN A 65 0.56 20.98 0.81
C ASN A 65 1.13 21.17 2.21
N GLY A 66 1.63 20.08 2.80
CA GLY A 66 2.23 20.09 4.13
C GLY A 66 1.20 20.05 5.26
N ILE A 67 1.66 19.68 6.44
CA ILE A 67 0.80 19.45 7.60
C ILE A 67 0.03 20.69 8.04
N GLU A 68 0.59 21.90 7.90
CA GLU A 68 -0.04 23.14 8.35
C GLU A 68 -1.30 23.48 7.54
N ASP A 69 -1.22 23.48 6.21
CA ASP A 69 -2.36 23.77 5.31
C ASP A 69 -3.49 22.76 5.52
N ASN A 70 -3.13 21.48 5.61
CA ASN A 70 -4.09 20.39 5.79
C ASN A 70 -4.74 20.44 7.19
N THR A 71 -3.97 20.76 8.24
CA THR A 71 -4.51 20.88 9.60
C THR A 71 -5.47 22.07 9.73
N GLU A 72 -5.14 23.19 9.10
CA GLU A 72 -6.03 24.35 9.08
C GLU A 72 -7.35 24.06 8.37
N PHE A 73 -7.30 23.40 7.21
CA PHE A 73 -8.51 23.04 6.48
C PHE A 73 -9.37 22.01 7.25
N LEU A 74 -8.78 20.90 7.69
CA LEU A 74 -9.53 19.78 8.26
C LEU A 74 -10.03 20.05 9.69
N TYR A 75 -9.30 20.83 10.49
CA TYR A 75 -9.61 21.02 11.91
C TYR A 75 -9.90 22.47 12.29
N SER A 76 -9.24 23.46 11.68
CA SER A 76 -9.48 24.86 12.05
C SER A 76 -10.78 25.40 11.44
N VAL A 77 -11.10 25.07 10.19
CA VAL A 77 -12.37 25.51 9.56
C VAL A 77 -13.59 25.05 10.37
N PRO A 78 -13.78 23.75 10.70
CA PRO A 78 -14.94 23.32 11.48
C PRO A 78 -14.99 23.99 12.86
N THR A 79 -13.83 24.20 13.48
CA THR A 79 -13.71 24.92 14.75
C THR A 79 -14.21 26.36 14.66
N LYS A 80 -13.90 27.08 13.58
CA LYS A 80 -14.40 28.45 13.37
C LYS A 80 -15.89 28.48 13.11
N VAL A 81 -16.39 27.53 12.34
CA VAL A 81 -17.83 27.36 12.08
C VAL A 81 -18.59 27.11 13.39
N MET A 82 -18.03 26.33 14.32
CA MET A 82 -18.60 26.12 15.66
C MET A 82 -18.71 27.40 16.50
N GLN A 83 -17.80 28.35 16.30
CA GLN A 83 -17.73 29.61 17.05
C GLN A 83 -18.51 30.75 16.39
N ALA A 84 -19.02 30.55 15.18
CA ALA A 84 -19.70 31.59 14.44
C ALA A 84 -21.04 31.97 15.10
N ASN A 85 -21.26 33.27 15.29
CA ASN A 85 -22.50 33.82 15.84
C ASN A 85 -23.60 34.03 14.78
N THR A 86 -23.30 33.72 13.53
CA THR A 86 -24.12 33.99 12.36
C THR A 86 -24.24 32.72 11.54
N THR A 87 -25.36 32.55 10.83
CA THR A 87 -25.67 31.29 10.11
C THR A 87 -24.66 30.99 9.01
N GLN A 88 -23.84 29.95 9.21
CA GLN A 88 -22.84 29.50 8.23
C GLN A 88 -23.46 28.57 7.17
N ILE A 89 -22.97 28.66 5.93
CA ILE A 89 -23.39 27.81 4.81
C ILE A 89 -22.97 26.36 5.03
N ILE A 90 -21.79 26.17 5.62
CA ILE A 90 -21.28 24.86 6.03
C ILE A 90 -21.56 24.67 7.52
N GLY A 91 -22.00 23.48 7.90
CA GLY A 91 -22.07 23.09 9.31
C GLY A 91 -20.73 22.52 9.80
N TYR A 92 -20.69 22.11 11.06
CA TYR A 92 -19.58 21.32 11.59
C TYR A 92 -20.03 19.88 11.87
N PRO A 93 -19.17 18.88 11.69
CA PRO A 93 -19.55 17.49 11.85
C PRO A 93 -19.74 17.14 13.34
N THR A 94 -20.84 16.47 13.66
CA THR A 94 -21.17 16.03 15.04
C THR A 94 -21.26 14.51 15.17
N ASN A 95 -21.48 13.83 14.04
CA ASN A 95 -21.51 12.38 13.95
C ASN A 95 -21.07 11.96 12.54
N ALA A 96 -20.59 10.73 12.38
CA ALA A 96 -20.20 10.16 11.12
C ALA A 96 -20.70 8.72 11.02
N SER A 97 -21.13 8.31 9.83
CA SER A 97 -21.41 6.90 9.53
C SER A 97 -20.70 6.49 8.24
N VAL A 98 -19.92 5.40 8.31
CA VAL A 98 -19.18 4.87 7.18
C VAL A 98 -20.14 4.03 6.34
N SER A 99 -20.48 4.51 5.13
CA SER A 99 -21.42 3.83 4.24
C SER A 99 -20.77 2.72 3.41
N SER A 100 -19.49 2.90 3.08
CA SER A 100 -18.67 1.89 2.40
C SER A 100 -17.21 2.09 2.76
N LEU A 101 -16.47 0.99 2.86
CA LEU A 101 -15.05 0.97 3.20
C LEU A 101 -14.36 -0.13 2.40
N SER A 102 -13.20 0.20 1.84
CA SER A 102 -12.27 -0.73 1.24
C SER A 102 -10.87 -0.39 1.71
N ILE A 103 -10.19 -1.35 2.32
CA ILE A 103 -8.80 -1.22 2.75
C ILE A 103 -7.98 -2.18 1.92
N GLN A 104 -6.98 -1.66 1.22
CA GLN A 104 -6.07 -2.47 0.43
C GLN A 104 -4.65 -1.89 0.50
N HIS A 105 -3.73 -2.66 1.06
CA HIS A 105 -2.37 -2.21 1.39
C HIS A 105 -2.40 -0.92 2.23
N SER A 106 -1.68 0.13 1.83
CA SER A 106 -1.66 1.43 2.52
C SER A 106 -2.85 2.33 2.19
N VAL A 107 -3.74 1.92 1.28
CA VAL A 107 -4.83 2.77 0.78
C VAL A 107 -6.14 2.40 1.45
N VAL A 108 -6.82 3.42 1.97
CA VAL A 108 -8.19 3.35 2.47
C VAL A 108 -9.09 4.15 1.54
N SER A 109 -10.06 3.50 0.92
CA SER A 109 -11.18 4.16 0.24
C SER A 109 -12.42 4.04 1.11
N ALA A 110 -13.03 5.16 1.45
CA ALA A 110 -14.22 5.21 2.28
C ALA A 110 -15.24 6.19 1.70
N SER A 111 -16.52 5.90 1.92
CA SER A 111 -17.59 6.88 1.79
C SER A 111 -18.18 7.08 3.17
N VAL A 112 -18.20 8.33 3.64
CA VAL A 112 -18.62 8.71 4.99
C VAL A 112 -19.75 9.72 4.90
N VAL A 113 -20.84 9.46 5.63
CA VAL A 113 -21.95 10.41 5.78
C VAL A 113 -21.79 11.12 7.10
N PHE A 114 -21.42 12.40 7.05
CA PHE A 114 -21.32 13.28 8.20
C PHE A 114 -22.67 13.93 8.51
N SER A 115 -22.97 14.04 9.80
CA SER A 115 -24.07 14.84 10.32
C SER A 115 -23.56 16.24 10.63
N MET A 116 -23.80 17.18 9.72
CA MET A 116 -23.34 18.57 9.83
C MET A 116 -24.35 19.38 10.63
N TYR A 117 -23.92 19.99 11.73
CA TYR A 117 -24.79 20.78 12.60
C TYR A 117 -24.60 22.28 12.36
N HIS A 118 -25.73 23.00 12.25
CA HIS A 118 -25.81 24.45 12.11
C HIS A 118 -26.38 25.03 13.41
N ALA A 119 -25.49 25.60 14.25
CA ALA A 119 -25.81 26.01 15.61
C ALA A 119 -26.92 27.08 15.70
N THR A 120 -26.90 28.07 14.80
CA THR A 120 -27.87 29.18 14.79
C THR A 120 -29.31 28.75 14.58
N MET A 121 -29.53 27.62 13.91
CA MET A 121 -30.86 27.08 13.60
C MET A 121 -31.18 25.79 14.35
N SER A 122 -30.24 25.25 15.14
CA SER A 122 -30.33 23.91 15.73
C SER A 122 -30.69 22.82 14.70
N LEU A 123 -30.13 22.94 13.50
CA LEU A 123 -30.43 22.07 12.35
C LEU A 123 -29.26 21.12 12.07
N THR A 124 -29.57 19.85 11.79
CA THR A 124 -28.59 18.87 11.32
C THR A 124 -28.89 18.47 9.87
N THR A 125 -27.88 18.54 9.01
CA THR A 125 -27.97 18.17 7.59
C THR A 125 -26.93 17.10 7.23
N PRO A 126 -27.27 16.11 6.39
CA PRO A 126 -26.32 15.09 5.97
C PRO A 126 -25.38 15.61 4.88
N LEU A 127 -24.09 15.28 4.99
CA LEU A 127 -23.09 15.52 3.95
C LEU A 127 -22.33 14.22 3.68
N GLN A 128 -22.41 13.71 2.45
CA GLN A 128 -21.66 12.52 2.06
C GLN A 128 -20.33 12.92 1.40
N VAL A 129 -19.24 12.34 1.90
CA VAL A 129 -17.88 12.59 1.46
C VAL A 129 -17.24 11.26 1.07
N ASP A 130 -16.70 11.21 -0.14
CA ASP A 130 -15.86 10.12 -0.61
C ASP A 130 -14.39 10.46 -0.34
N LEU A 131 -13.68 9.54 0.30
CA LEU A 131 -12.29 9.67 0.73
C LEU A 131 -11.44 8.59 0.09
N TRP A 132 -10.30 9.00 -0.44
CA TRP A 132 -9.16 8.13 -0.70
C TRP A 132 -8.02 8.61 0.19
N LEU A 133 -7.51 7.73 1.05
CA LEU A 133 -6.42 8.03 1.97
C LEU A 133 -5.27 7.08 1.68
N ASN A 134 -4.05 7.59 1.65
CA ASN A 134 -2.84 6.77 1.64
C ASN A 134 -2.10 6.98 2.96
N PHE A 135 -1.80 5.88 3.64
CA PHE A 135 -1.07 5.87 4.90
C PHE A 135 0.42 5.57 4.65
N ASP A 136 1.30 6.22 5.39
CA ASP A 136 2.72 5.88 5.42
C ASP A 136 3.01 4.72 6.40
N ASP A 137 4.30 4.39 6.55
CA ASP A 137 4.75 3.30 7.43
C ASP A 137 4.49 3.57 8.92
N ASP A 138 4.26 4.84 9.29
CA ASP A 138 3.94 5.31 10.65
C ASP A 138 2.42 5.39 10.90
N LEU A 139 1.60 4.92 9.96
CA LEU A 139 0.13 5.00 9.98
C LEU A 139 -0.38 6.45 10.00
N LEU A 140 0.39 7.37 9.43
CA LEU A 140 -0.04 8.74 9.20
C LEU A 140 -0.53 8.90 7.76
N ILE A 141 -1.53 9.75 7.54
CA ILE A 141 -2.04 10.04 6.21
C ILE A 141 -0.99 10.87 5.48
N SER A 142 -0.41 10.30 4.43
CA SER A 142 0.58 10.94 3.56
C SER A 142 -0.04 11.58 2.32
N ALA A 143 -1.21 11.09 1.91
CA ALA A 143 -2.00 11.72 0.86
C ALA A 143 -3.49 11.48 1.08
N TYR A 144 -4.32 12.45 0.72
CA TYR A 144 -5.77 12.22 0.63
C TYR A 144 -6.41 12.92 -0.56
N ASP A 145 -7.44 12.29 -1.10
CA ASP A 145 -8.34 12.87 -2.10
C ASP A 145 -9.76 12.83 -1.55
N LEU A 146 -10.31 14.01 -1.27
CA LEU A 146 -11.61 14.22 -0.67
C LEU A 146 -12.57 14.75 -1.73
N SER A 147 -13.72 14.10 -1.91
CA SER A 147 -14.76 14.55 -2.83
C SER A 147 -16.10 14.64 -2.12
N ILE A 148 -16.75 15.80 -2.21
CA ILE A 148 -18.11 15.98 -1.72
C ILE A 148 -19.07 15.38 -2.76
N ARG A 149 -19.78 14.32 -2.37
CA ARG A 149 -20.66 13.62 -3.30
C ARG A 149 -21.87 14.49 -3.65
N ASN A 150 -22.14 14.61 -4.95
CA ASN A 150 -23.25 15.40 -5.49
C ASN A 150 -23.24 16.87 -5.02
N PHE A 151 -22.06 17.50 -4.96
CA PHE A 151 -21.87 18.86 -4.43
C PHE A 151 -22.93 19.89 -4.89
N PRO A 152 -23.31 20.03 -6.19
CA PRO A 152 -24.32 21.00 -6.61
C PRO A 152 -25.71 20.76 -5.97
N LYS A 153 -26.08 19.50 -5.73
CA LYS A 153 -27.35 19.14 -5.07
C LYS A 153 -27.26 19.41 -3.57
N ALA A 154 -26.13 19.06 -2.94
CA ALA A 154 -25.90 19.34 -1.53
C ALA A 154 -25.97 20.84 -1.25
N PHE A 155 -25.31 21.67 -2.08
CA PHE A 155 -25.37 23.11 -1.97
C PHE A 155 -26.77 23.66 -2.18
N SER A 156 -27.46 23.25 -3.26
CA SER A 156 -28.83 23.73 -3.54
C SER A 156 -29.80 23.40 -2.40
N PHE A 157 -29.64 22.23 -1.77
CA PHE A 157 -30.38 21.84 -0.59
C PHE A 157 -30.06 22.75 0.61
N LEU A 158 -28.78 22.95 0.93
CA LEU A 158 -28.35 23.81 2.03
C LEU A 158 -28.82 25.25 1.83
N ALA A 159 -28.62 25.82 0.63
CA ALA A 159 -29.07 27.16 0.29
C ALA A 159 -30.58 27.32 0.51
N SER A 160 -31.39 26.34 0.12
CA SER A 160 -32.85 26.37 0.32
C SER A 160 -33.28 26.27 1.78
N VAL A 161 -32.56 25.51 2.60
CA VAL A 161 -32.94 25.30 4.01
C VAL A 161 -32.46 26.46 4.89
N LEU A 162 -31.32 27.07 4.54
CA LEU A 162 -30.72 28.17 5.30
C LEU A 162 -31.21 29.56 4.84
N SER A 163 -31.83 29.68 3.66
CA SER A 163 -32.13 30.98 3.04
C SER A 163 -32.96 31.93 3.90
N GLU A 164 -33.99 31.43 4.60
CA GLU A 164 -34.89 32.28 5.39
C GLU A 164 -34.16 32.91 6.59
N GLN A 165 -33.40 32.09 7.32
CA GLN A 165 -32.60 32.57 8.46
C GLN A 165 -31.51 33.53 8.00
N ILE A 166 -30.83 33.21 6.88
CA ILE A 166 -29.81 34.09 6.31
C ILE A 166 -30.42 35.42 5.86
N ALA A 167 -31.57 35.40 5.17
CA ALA A 167 -32.26 36.60 4.72
C ALA A 167 -32.65 37.50 5.89
N HIS A 168 -33.16 36.89 6.98
CA HIS A 168 -33.47 37.58 8.23
C HIS A 168 -32.23 38.22 8.86
N GLU A 169 -31.12 37.47 9.02
CA GLU A 169 -29.86 37.99 9.59
C GLU A 169 -29.26 39.13 8.75
N MET A 170 -29.38 39.06 7.43
CA MET A 170 -28.83 40.03 6.50
C MET A 170 -29.77 41.21 6.21
N SER A 171 -31.01 41.20 6.71
CA SER A 171 -32.05 42.19 6.39
C SER A 171 -32.30 42.34 4.88
N VAL A 172 -32.17 41.24 4.13
CA VAL A 172 -32.49 41.16 2.70
C VAL A 172 -33.82 40.41 2.51
N GLY A 173 -34.59 40.73 1.47
CA GLY A 173 -35.83 40.01 1.19
C GLY A 173 -35.59 38.52 0.93
N ASN A 174 -36.65 37.69 1.03
CA ASN A 174 -36.58 36.25 0.72
C ASN A 174 -36.12 36.05 -0.75
N SER A 175 -34.82 35.88 -0.94
CA SER A 175 -34.20 35.62 -2.24
C SER A 175 -33.40 34.32 -2.15
N THR A 176 -33.45 33.54 -3.23
CA THR A 176 -32.52 32.44 -3.50
C THR A 176 -31.06 32.88 -3.49
N ASP A 177 -30.81 34.18 -3.62
CA ASP A 177 -29.46 34.78 -3.58
C ASP A 177 -28.95 35.03 -2.15
N ALA A 178 -29.76 34.76 -1.12
CA ALA A 178 -29.36 34.98 0.27
C ALA A 178 -28.10 34.18 0.65
N ALA A 179 -28.00 32.93 0.21
CA ALA A 179 -26.83 32.08 0.46
C ALA A 179 -25.55 32.63 -0.20
N SER A 180 -25.63 33.05 -1.45
CA SER A 180 -24.51 33.66 -2.18
C SER A 180 -24.11 35.00 -1.59
N SER A 181 -25.10 35.83 -1.23
CA SER A 181 -24.87 37.10 -0.54
C SER A 181 -24.18 36.89 0.81
N ARG A 182 -24.57 35.84 1.53
CA ARG A 182 -23.95 35.51 2.82
C ARG A 182 -22.51 35.06 2.67
N MET A 183 -22.24 34.21 1.68
CA MET A 183 -20.89 33.78 1.34
C MET A 183 -19.99 34.98 1.05
N ALA A 184 -20.46 35.91 0.20
CA ALA A 184 -19.75 37.15 -0.09
C ALA A 184 -19.53 38.00 1.18
N ALA A 185 -20.55 38.17 2.02
CA ALA A 185 -20.44 38.94 3.25
C ALA A 185 -19.39 38.36 4.22
N ASP A 186 -19.41 37.05 4.44
CA ASP A 186 -18.48 36.36 5.33
C ASP A 186 -17.04 36.46 4.79
N ILE A 187 -16.83 36.26 3.48
CA ILE A 187 -15.51 36.39 2.84
C ILE A 187 -15.00 37.83 2.96
N CYS A 188 -15.83 38.82 2.65
CA CYS A 188 -15.42 40.23 2.69
C CYS A 188 -15.17 40.73 4.12
N THR A 189 -15.90 40.19 5.10
CA THR A 189 -15.62 40.46 6.52
C THR A 189 -14.23 39.93 6.88
N ALA A 190 -13.93 38.67 6.57
CA ALA A 190 -12.62 38.08 6.86
C ALA A 190 -11.48 38.81 6.11
N ALA A 191 -11.70 39.16 4.83
CA ALA A 191 -10.72 39.89 4.04
C ALA A 191 -10.42 41.28 4.64
N THR A 192 -11.44 42.03 5.05
CA THR A 192 -11.22 43.37 5.64
C THR A 192 -10.64 43.33 7.05
N GLU A 193 -10.94 42.28 7.82
CA GLU A 193 -10.43 42.11 9.18
C GLU A 193 -8.97 41.64 9.20
N TYR A 194 -8.61 40.63 8.39
CA TYR A 194 -7.31 39.96 8.49
C TYR A 194 -6.35 40.30 7.34
N CYS A 195 -6.86 40.68 6.17
CA CYS A 195 -6.04 41.02 5.00
C CYS A 195 -5.81 42.53 4.92
N THR A 196 -4.93 43.03 5.79
CA THR A 196 -4.58 44.46 5.88
C THR A 196 -3.11 44.70 5.51
N GLY A 197 -2.75 45.96 5.26
CA GLY A 197 -1.38 46.35 4.92
C GLY A 197 -0.90 45.69 3.63
N GLY A 198 0.26 45.01 3.68
CA GLY A 198 0.82 44.31 2.52
C GLY A 198 0.00 43.12 2.03
N ASN A 199 -0.98 42.65 2.81
CA ASN A 199 -1.87 41.55 2.45
C ASN A 199 -3.23 42.03 1.93
N GLN A 200 -3.46 43.35 1.80
CA GLN A 200 -4.75 43.90 1.39
C GLN A 200 -5.15 43.45 -0.03
N GLN A 201 -6.35 42.90 -0.14
CA GLN A 201 -6.88 42.34 -1.40
C GLN A 201 -7.95 43.22 -2.06
N TYR A 202 -8.65 44.04 -1.28
CA TYR A 202 -9.74 44.91 -1.74
C TYR A 202 -9.59 46.30 -1.10
N ASP A 203 -10.04 47.34 -1.80
CA ASP A 203 -9.98 48.72 -1.31
C ASP A 203 -10.93 48.94 -0.12
N SER A 204 -12.08 48.26 -0.13
CA SER A 204 -13.11 48.34 0.90
C SER A 204 -13.98 47.09 0.96
N TYR A 205 -14.78 46.97 2.02
CA TYR A 205 -15.81 45.93 2.14
C TYR A 205 -16.79 45.98 0.95
N ASP A 206 -17.28 47.17 0.59
CA ASP A 206 -18.25 47.33 -0.50
C ASP A 206 -17.66 46.92 -1.86
N SER A 207 -16.38 47.26 -2.10
CA SER A 207 -15.66 46.83 -3.30
C SER A 207 -15.54 45.30 -3.39
N CYS A 208 -15.23 44.65 -2.26
CA CYS A 208 -15.21 43.19 -2.16
C CYS A 208 -16.60 42.60 -2.42
N PHE A 209 -17.62 43.12 -1.76
CA PHE A 209 -18.98 42.59 -1.83
C PHE A 209 -19.56 42.74 -3.24
N GLU A 210 -19.38 43.89 -3.89
CA GLU A 210 -19.77 44.09 -5.30
C GLU A 210 -19.05 43.13 -6.25
N THR A 211 -17.78 42.83 -5.98
CA THR A 211 -17.00 41.91 -6.82
C THR A 211 -17.52 40.48 -6.69
N LEU A 212 -17.75 40.01 -5.47
CA LEU A 212 -18.20 38.63 -5.21
C LEU A 212 -19.69 38.40 -5.48
N SER A 213 -20.52 39.45 -5.48
CA SER A 213 -21.96 39.35 -5.74
C SER A 213 -22.33 39.41 -7.23
N ARG A 214 -21.42 39.81 -8.12
CA ARG A 214 -21.68 39.89 -9.57
C ARG A 214 -21.48 38.52 -10.26
N ASN A 215 -22.54 38.03 -10.92
CA ASN A 215 -22.57 36.84 -11.78
C ASN A 215 -22.04 35.54 -11.16
N VAL A 216 -22.94 34.85 -10.45
CA VAL A 216 -22.75 33.48 -9.97
C VAL A 216 -23.00 32.48 -11.12
N THR A 217 -21.95 32.06 -11.81
CA THR A 217 -21.93 30.86 -12.69
C THR A 217 -21.50 29.64 -11.88
N MET A 218 -21.63 28.41 -12.41
CA MET A 218 -21.09 27.23 -11.72
C MET A 218 -19.58 27.34 -11.49
N ASP A 219 -18.83 27.83 -12.48
CA ASP A 219 -17.38 28.04 -12.34
C ASP A 219 -17.05 29.10 -11.27
N SER A 220 -17.89 30.12 -11.08
CA SER A 220 -17.70 31.10 -10.00
C SER A 220 -18.22 30.64 -8.64
N LEU A 221 -19.10 29.62 -8.59
CA LEU A 221 -19.50 28.96 -7.34
C LEU A 221 -18.35 28.17 -6.74
N ASP A 222 -17.59 27.43 -7.55
CA ASP A 222 -16.45 26.62 -7.07
C ASP A 222 -15.38 27.54 -6.45
N GLN A 223 -15.07 28.66 -7.11
CA GLN A 223 -14.18 29.68 -6.56
C GLN A 223 -14.73 30.33 -5.29
N SER A 224 -16.02 30.69 -5.29
CA SER A 224 -16.64 31.31 -4.13
C SER A 224 -16.63 30.37 -2.94
N PHE A 225 -16.84 29.06 -3.16
CA PHE A 225 -16.73 28.04 -2.14
C PHE A 225 -15.30 27.85 -1.65
N CYS A 226 -14.32 27.77 -2.55
CA CYS A 226 -12.91 27.74 -2.17
C CYS A 226 -12.57 28.92 -1.26
N ARG A 227 -12.95 30.14 -1.65
CA ARG A 227 -12.77 31.37 -0.84
C ARG A 227 -13.50 31.29 0.49
N TYR A 228 -14.70 30.69 0.50
CA TYR A 228 -15.49 30.51 1.72
C TYR A 228 -14.83 29.58 2.73
N PHE A 229 -14.15 28.53 2.29
CA PHE A 229 -13.34 27.68 3.18
C PHE A 229 -12.08 28.42 3.65
N VAL A 230 -11.37 29.07 2.73
CA VAL A 230 -10.13 29.79 3.03
C VAL A 230 -10.36 30.94 4.02
N LYS A 231 -11.55 31.56 4.04
CA LYS A 231 -11.90 32.66 4.95
C LYS A 231 -11.59 32.31 6.42
N ASP A 232 -11.86 31.06 6.80
CA ASP A 232 -11.70 30.58 8.18
C ASP A 232 -10.25 30.16 8.49
N MET A 233 -9.39 30.08 7.47
CA MET A 233 -7.96 29.81 7.60
C MET A 233 -7.13 31.11 7.71
N VAL A 234 -7.63 32.23 7.15
CA VAL A 234 -6.87 33.49 7.06
C VAL A 234 -6.40 34.02 8.41
N GLN A 235 -7.20 33.88 9.46
CA GLN A 235 -6.84 34.37 10.80
C GLN A 235 -5.52 33.75 11.31
N SER A 236 -5.26 32.49 10.97
CA SER A 236 -4.05 31.77 11.41
C SER A 236 -2.80 32.25 10.67
N ARG A 237 -2.89 32.37 9.34
CA ARG A 237 -1.76 32.77 8.48
C ARG A 237 -2.20 33.73 7.37
N PRO A 238 -2.41 35.03 7.68
CA PRO A 238 -2.89 36.00 6.70
C PRO A 238 -1.99 36.12 5.47
N SER A 239 -0.67 36.08 5.63
CA SER A 239 0.28 36.21 4.51
C SER A 239 0.20 35.07 3.50
N ILE A 240 -0.29 33.89 3.90
CA ILE A 240 -0.43 32.72 3.03
C ILE A 240 -1.80 32.71 2.35
N HIS A 241 -2.87 33.00 3.12
CA HIS A 241 -4.24 32.78 2.65
C HIS A 241 -4.93 34.01 2.09
N CYS A 242 -4.49 35.22 2.44
CA CYS A 242 -5.09 36.45 1.92
C CYS A 242 -5.11 36.53 0.38
N PRO A 243 -4.02 36.18 -0.36
CA PRO A 243 -4.05 36.16 -1.81
C PRO A 243 -5.22 35.36 -2.38
N SER A 244 -5.58 34.25 -1.72
CA SER A 244 -6.65 33.35 -2.14
C SER A 244 -8.06 33.93 -1.96
N LEU A 245 -8.25 34.92 -1.07
CA LEU A 245 -9.51 35.65 -0.95
C LEU A 245 -9.66 36.78 -1.98
N GLY A 246 -8.56 37.22 -2.61
CA GLY A 246 -8.55 38.35 -3.53
C GLY A 246 -9.20 38.07 -4.88
N PRO A 247 -9.35 39.09 -5.75
CA PRO A 247 -10.00 38.94 -7.04
C PRO A 247 -9.38 37.85 -7.93
N SER A 248 -8.05 37.68 -7.88
CA SER A 248 -7.33 36.65 -8.63
C SER A 248 -7.54 35.22 -8.12
N GLY A 249 -7.97 35.06 -6.86
CA GLY A 249 -8.05 33.75 -6.20
C GLY A 249 -6.70 33.18 -5.76
N GLY A 250 -5.61 33.95 -5.88
CA GLY A 250 -4.26 33.52 -5.50
C GLY A 250 -3.81 32.24 -6.23
N ASP A 251 -3.01 31.42 -5.55
CA ASP A 251 -2.55 30.13 -6.06
C ASP A 251 -3.46 28.96 -5.64
N THR A 252 -4.53 29.23 -4.87
CA THR A 252 -5.41 28.21 -4.28
C THR A 252 -6.80 28.20 -4.90
N CYS A 253 -7.44 29.37 -5.04
CA CYS A 253 -8.83 29.53 -5.43
C CYS A 253 -8.99 30.23 -6.80
N PHE A 254 -8.09 29.92 -7.75
CA PHE A 254 -8.10 30.46 -9.11
C PHE A 254 -8.85 29.55 -10.10
N THR A 255 -9.20 30.08 -11.29
CA THR A 255 -9.84 29.26 -12.33
C THR A 255 -8.75 28.45 -13.03
N ALA A 256 -8.60 27.18 -12.67
CA ALA A 256 -7.71 26.28 -13.40
C ALA A 256 -8.27 25.98 -14.80
N ASN A 257 -7.38 25.77 -15.77
CA ASN A 257 -7.78 25.22 -17.05
C ASN A 257 -8.13 23.75 -16.86
N TYR A 258 -9.36 23.34 -17.20
CA TYR A 258 -9.81 21.96 -17.05
C TYR A 258 -8.82 20.92 -17.62
N ALA A 259 -8.20 21.19 -18.77
CA ALA A 259 -7.23 20.27 -19.38
C ALA A 259 -5.94 20.13 -18.55
N GLU A 260 -5.52 21.20 -17.88
CA GLU A 260 -4.38 21.21 -16.98
C GLU A 260 -4.72 20.55 -15.64
N GLU A 261 -5.92 20.80 -15.12
CA GLU A 261 -6.40 20.23 -13.86
C GLU A 261 -6.52 18.70 -13.92
N ILE A 262 -7.08 18.16 -15.02
CA ILE A 262 -7.20 16.70 -15.19
C ILE A 262 -5.87 15.98 -15.44
N THR A 263 -4.84 16.72 -15.87
CA THR A 263 -3.50 16.15 -16.11
C THR A 263 -2.57 16.35 -14.93
N THR A 264 -2.88 17.29 -14.04
CA THR A 264 -2.12 17.56 -12.82
C THR A 264 -2.51 16.55 -11.75
N TYR A 265 -1.64 15.56 -11.54
CA TYR A 265 -1.76 14.59 -10.44
C TYR A 265 -0.85 15.04 -9.29
N PRO A 266 -1.39 15.57 -8.17
CA PRO A 266 -0.58 16.18 -7.12
C PRO A 266 0.10 15.17 -6.20
N PHE A 267 -0.26 13.88 -6.30
CA PHE A 267 0.24 12.84 -5.41
C PHE A 267 1.49 12.17 -5.99
N THR A 268 2.47 11.92 -5.12
CA THR A 268 3.71 11.21 -5.49
C THR A 268 3.46 9.73 -5.84
N SER A 269 2.39 9.14 -5.31
CA SER A 269 1.96 7.77 -5.57
C SER A 269 0.48 7.70 -5.90
N GLY A 270 0.12 6.78 -6.81
CA GLY A 270 -1.27 6.45 -7.12
C GLY A 270 -2.04 5.93 -5.90
N PHE A 271 -3.35 6.20 -5.80
CA PHE A 271 -4.26 5.51 -4.87
C PHE A 271 -4.66 4.10 -5.34
N VAL A 272 -3.97 3.57 -6.33
CA VAL A 272 -4.14 2.18 -6.75
C VAL A 272 -3.32 1.34 -5.78
N ALA A 273 -3.99 0.42 -5.08
CA ALA A 273 -3.37 -0.44 -4.08
C ALA A 273 -2.27 -1.36 -4.61
N ALA A 274 -2.07 -1.38 -5.94
CA ALA A 274 -0.85 -1.85 -6.52
C ALA A 274 0.30 -1.05 -5.95
N ASN A 275 1.07 -1.71 -5.09
CA ASN A 275 2.38 -1.27 -4.63
C ASN A 275 3.38 -1.25 -5.80
N VAL A 276 3.06 -0.48 -6.83
CA VAL A 276 3.96 0.24 -7.72
C VAL A 276 4.44 1.45 -6.91
N SER A 277 4.95 1.21 -5.69
CA SER A 277 5.78 2.22 -5.05
C SER A 277 6.96 2.44 -5.97
N SER A 278 7.24 3.72 -6.19
CA SER A 278 8.22 4.29 -7.09
C SER A 278 9.65 3.72 -6.94
N GLY A 279 9.96 2.98 -5.88
CA GLY A 279 11.27 2.33 -5.71
C GLY A 279 11.41 0.91 -6.25
N GLY A 280 10.30 0.19 -6.54
CA GLY A 280 10.34 -1.22 -6.96
C GLY A 280 10.08 -1.47 -8.44
N THR A 281 9.59 -0.46 -9.15
CA THR A 281 9.17 -0.52 -10.55
C THR A 281 9.93 0.46 -11.44
N GLU A 282 10.89 1.18 -10.85
CA GLU A 282 11.79 2.09 -11.54
C GLU A 282 12.55 1.34 -12.66
N GLY A 283 12.35 1.76 -13.91
CA GLY A 283 12.93 1.12 -15.10
C GLY A 283 12.12 -0.04 -15.71
N LEU A 284 10.94 -0.38 -15.18
CA LEU A 284 10.01 -1.31 -15.82
C LEU A 284 9.17 -0.62 -16.90
N SER A 285 8.75 -1.36 -17.93
CA SER A 285 7.88 -0.82 -18.99
C SER A 285 6.41 -0.72 -18.54
N ASP A 286 5.65 0.23 -19.09
CA ASP A 286 4.21 0.38 -18.81
C ASP A 286 3.42 -0.93 -19.02
N GLY A 287 3.78 -1.70 -20.06
CA GLY A 287 3.17 -3.02 -20.30
C GLY A 287 3.44 -4.02 -19.17
N THR A 288 4.64 -3.98 -18.57
CA THR A 288 5.00 -4.81 -17.41
C THR A 288 4.20 -4.40 -16.18
N ILE A 289 4.01 -3.09 -15.97
CA ILE A 289 3.22 -2.56 -14.86
C ILE A 289 1.77 -3.04 -14.96
N VAL A 290 1.16 -2.97 -16.14
CA VAL A 290 -0.21 -3.46 -16.37
C VAL A 290 -0.35 -4.96 -16.07
N GLU A 291 0.62 -5.78 -16.47
CA GLU A 291 0.62 -7.22 -16.18
C GLU A 291 0.80 -7.53 -14.68
N LEU A 292 1.61 -6.74 -13.97
CA LEU A 292 1.74 -6.83 -12.52
C LEU A 292 0.45 -6.42 -11.80
N MET A 293 -0.25 -5.38 -12.27
CA MET A 293 -1.56 -5.00 -11.75
C MET A 293 -2.61 -6.10 -11.94
N ARG A 294 -2.62 -6.76 -13.12
CA ARG A 294 -3.50 -7.91 -13.36
C ARG A 294 -3.25 -9.02 -12.36
N PHE A 295 -1.97 -9.34 -12.11
CA PHE A 295 -1.54 -10.33 -11.12
C PHE A 295 -2.03 -10.04 -9.71
N GLU A 296 -1.95 -8.80 -9.28
CA GLU A 296 -2.43 -8.39 -7.96
C GLU A 296 -3.94 -8.49 -7.82
N MET A 297 -4.70 -8.14 -8.86
CA MET A 297 -6.15 -8.27 -8.87
C MET A 297 -6.62 -9.74 -8.76
N GLN A 298 -5.72 -10.73 -8.80
CA GLN A 298 -6.01 -12.07 -8.30
C GLN A 298 -6.15 -12.06 -6.78
N VAL A 299 -7.32 -11.65 -6.31
CA VAL A 299 -7.76 -12.02 -4.96
C VAL A 299 -7.89 -13.54 -4.93
N ILE A 300 -6.85 -14.23 -4.45
CA ILE A 300 -6.96 -15.64 -4.06
C ILE A 300 -7.74 -15.62 -2.75
N TYR A 301 -9.06 -15.62 -2.84
CA TYR A 301 -9.93 -15.76 -1.71
C TYR A 301 -9.54 -17.03 -0.91
N PRO A 302 -9.07 -16.88 0.35
CA PRO A 302 -9.03 -18.01 1.28
C PRO A 302 -10.45 -18.46 1.67
N THR A 303 -11.47 -17.76 1.20
CA THR A 303 -12.88 -17.90 1.60
C THR A 303 -13.70 -18.87 0.77
N THR A 304 -13.09 -19.65 -0.15
CA THR A 304 -13.76 -20.92 -0.51
C THR A 304 -13.66 -21.82 0.71
N VAL A 305 -14.76 -21.89 1.47
CA VAL A 305 -14.98 -22.65 2.71
C VAL A 305 -14.89 -24.16 2.45
N ALA A 306 -13.75 -24.59 1.94
CA ALA A 306 -13.26 -25.92 2.01
C ALA A 306 -11.90 -25.79 2.68
N PHE A 307 -11.75 -26.40 3.86
CA PHE A 307 -10.47 -26.50 4.58
C PHE A 307 -9.30 -27.01 3.69
N TYR A 308 -9.61 -27.51 2.49
CA TYR A 308 -8.70 -27.83 1.41
C TYR A 308 -9.29 -27.35 0.08
N SER A 309 -8.48 -26.73 -0.80
CA SER A 309 -8.96 -26.41 -2.15
C SER A 309 -9.31 -27.70 -2.90
N ILE A 310 -10.44 -27.71 -3.64
CA ILE A 310 -10.84 -28.86 -4.47
C ILE A 310 -9.69 -29.28 -5.40
N SER A 311 -8.95 -28.30 -5.92
CA SER A 311 -7.76 -28.51 -6.74
C SER A 311 -6.65 -29.29 -6.02
N ALA A 312 -6.40 -29.03 -4.72
CA ALA A 312 -5.42 -29.77 -3.95
C ALA A 312 -5.85 -31.24 -3.75
N PHE A 313 -7.12 -31.49 -3.48
CA PHE A 313 -7.66 -32.85 -3.38
C PHE A 313 -7.55 -33.61 -4.70
N LEU A 314 -7.98 -32.99 -5.81
CA LEU A 314 -7.88 -33.58 -7.15
C LEU A 314 -6.43 -33.87 -7.54
N TYR A 315 -5.49 -32.98 -7.17
CA TYR A 315 -4.08 -33.19 -7.43
C TYR A 315 -3.50 -34.36 -6.63
N LEU A 316 -3.81 -34.47 -5.33
CA LEU A 316 -3.37 -35.63 -4.54
C LEU A 316 -3.99 -36.94 -5.03
N LEU A 317 -5.25 -36.92 -5.46
CA LEU A 317 -5.90 -38.08 -6.09
C LEU A 317 -5.20 -38.47 -7.40
N LEU A 318 -4.85 -37.48 -8.23
CA LEU A 318 -4.08 -37.70 -9.46
C LEU A 318 -2.72 -38.36 -9.15
N LEU A 319 -1.98 -37.85 -8.16
CA LEU A 319 -0.71 -38.45 -7.75
C LEU A 319 -0.89 -39.89 -7.25
N TYR A 320 -1.94 -40.16 -6.49
CA TYR A 320 -2.27 -41.50 -6.03
C TYR A 320 -2.58 -42.47 -7.19
N LEU A 321 -3.40 -42.06 -8.15
CA LEU A 321 -3.72 -42.86 -9.34
C LEU A 321 -2.47 -43.12 -10.19
N ASN A 322 -1.61 -42.11 -10.38
CA ASN A 322 -0.33 -42.28 -11.08
C ASN A 322 0.57 -43.26 -10.33
N GLY A 323 0.65 -43.19 -9.00
CA GLY A 323 1.43 -44.14 -8.19
C GLY A 323 0.94 -45.58 -8.34
N LYS A 324 -0.38 -45.79 -8.40
CA LYS A 324 -0.97 -47.11 -8.69
C LYS A 324 -0.68 -47.58 -10.12
N GLY A 325 -0.73 -46.67 -11.09
CA GLY A 325 -0.36 -46.97 -12.47
C GLY A 325 1.10 -47.40 -12.59
N VAL A 326 2.03 -46.68 -11.95
CA VAL A 326 3.46 -47.02 -11.92
C VAL A 326 3.70 -48.36 -11.22
N ASP A 327 3.06 -48.63 -10.08
CA ASP A 327 3.16 -49.92 -9.37
C ASP A 327 2.72 -51.08 -10.27
N PHE A 328 1.60 -50.92 -10.99
CA PHE A 328 1.10 -51.89 -11.95
C PHE A 328 2.07 -52.11 -13.12
N LEU A 329 2.57 -51.03 -13.73
CA LEU A 329 3.50 -51.11 -14.86
C LEU A 329 4.83 -51.78 -14.44
N LEU A 330 5.38 -51.42 -13.28
CA LEU A 330 6.61 -52.03 -12.78
C LEU A 330 6.42 -53.51 -12.45
N ALA A 331 5.29 -53.90 -11.87
CA ALA A 331 4.97 -55.31 -11.63
C ALA A 331 4.81 -56.11 -12.93
N ARG A 332 4.33 -55.46 -14.01
CA ARG A 332 4.15 -56.10 -15.31
C ARG A 332 5.45 -56.24 -16.10
N PHE A 333 6.31 -55.21 -16.09
CA PHE A 333 7.45 -55.11 -16.99
C PHE A 333 8.81 -55.37 -16.33
N SER A 334 8.93 -55.36 -15.00
CA SER A 334 10.18 -55.64 -14.29
C SER A 334 10.10 -56.97 -13.54
N LYS A 335 11.02 -57.88 -13.83
CA LYS A 335 11.14 -59.17 -13.12
C LYS A 335 11.64 -59.00 -11.69
N GLU A 336 12.47 -57.99 -11.44
CA GLU A 336 13.06 -57.75 -10.12
C GLU A 336 12.10 -57.03 -9.17
N TYR A 337 11.14 -56.26 -9.70
CA TYR A 337 10.24 -55.43 -8.89
C TYR A 337 9.33 -56.23 -7.94
N PRO A 338 8.65 -57.32 -8.36
CA PRO A 338 7.87 -58.15 -7.45
C PRO A 338 8.67 -58.79 -6.32
N ALA A 339 9.98 -59.01 -6.54
CA ALA A 339 10.89 -59.58 -5.53
C ALA A 339 11.34 -58.57 -4.46
N LEU A 340 11.05 -57.28 -4.64
CA LEU A 340 11.38 -56.24 -3.67
C LEU A 340 10.44 -56.28 -2.46
N SER A 341 11.00 -55.98 -1.28
CA SER A 341 10.19 -55.74 -0.08
C SER A 341 9.18 -54.63 -0.32
N PHE A 342 8.05 -54.67 0.39
CA PHE A 342 6.97 -53.70 0.23
C PHE A 342 7.44 -52.23 0.33
N GLY A 343 8.27 -51.92 1.34
CA GLY A 343 8.85 -50.57 1.47
C GLY A 343 9.73 -50.18 0.29
N ASN A 344 10.51 -51.12 -0.27
CA ASN A 344 11.34 -50.85 -1.44
C ASN A 344 10.52 -50.69 -2.71
N ARG A 345 9.42 -51.44 -2.88
CA ARG A 345 8.47 -51.26 -3.99
C ARG A 345 7.90 -49.84 -3.98
N ARG A 346 7.37 -49.41 -2.83
CA ARG A 346 6.87 -48.03 -2.67
C ARG A 346 7.93 -46.97 -2.96
N ASN A 347 9.17 -47.16 -2.48
CA ASN A 347 10.27 -46.23 -2.79
C ASN A 347 10.53 -46.12 -4.30
N VAL A 348 10.55 -47.24 -5.04
CA VAL A 348 10.76 -47.21 -6.50
C VAL A 348 9.62 -46.49 -7.21
N VAL A 349 8.36 -46.74 -6.80
CA VAL A 349 7.19 -46.01 -7.34
C VAL A 349 7.33 -44.51 -7.11
N THR A 350 7.68 -44.10 -5.89
CA THR A 350 7.91 -42.69 -5.56
C THR A 350 9.04 -42.10 -6.41
N TYR A 351 10.15 -42.81 -6.60
CA TYR A 351 11.23 -42.29 -7.45
C TYR A 351 10.80 -42.09 -8.91
N CYS A 352 9.99 -42.99 -9.46
CA CYS A 352 9.43 -42.83 -10.80
C CYS A 352 8.52 -41.60 -10.89
N LEU A 353 7.62 -41.43 -9.93
CA LEU A 353 6.74 -40.25 -9.86
C LEU A 353 7.55 -38.96 -9.69
N ASN A 354 8.54 -38.96 -8.80
CA ASN A 354 9.40 -37.81 -8.57
C ASN A 354 10.15 -37.46 -9.85
N THR A 355 10.75 -38.44 -10.53
CA THR A 355 11.45 -38.20 -11.80
C THR A 355 10.52 -37.52 -12.82
N PHE A 356 9.30 -38.02 -13.00
CA PHE A 356 8.35 -37.45 -13.96
C PHE A 356 7.89 -36.04 -13.56
N TRP A 357 7.33 -35.87 -12.36
CA TRP A 357 6.72 -34.60 -11.95
C TRP A 357 7.75 -33.50 -11.68
N THR A 358 8.95 -33.82 -11.18
CA THR A 358 10.03 -32.83 -11.09
C THR A 358 10.57 -32.43 -12.46
N THR A 359 10.50 -33.30 -13.49
CA THR A 359 10.80 -32.92 -14.88
C THR A 359 9.77 -31.95 -15.43
N VAL A 360 8.48 -32.21 -15.20
CA VAL A 360 7.40 -31.27 -15.58
C VAL A 360 7.62 -29.92 -14.90
N ALA A 361 7.82 -29.90 -13.58
CA ALA A 361 8.08 -28.68 -12.84
C ALA A 361 9.35 -27.94 -13.34
N PHE A 362 10.41 -28.67 -13.67
CA PHE A 362 11.63 -28.08 -14.25
C PHE A 362 11.35 -27.39 -15.58
N ILE A 363 10.57 -28.00 -16.48
CA ILE A 363 10.18 -27.37 -17.76
C ILE A 363 9.43 -26.06 -17.50
N LEU A 364 8.45 -26.07 -16.58
CA LEU A 364 7.71 -24.86 -16.21
C LEU A 364 8.65 -23.76 -15.67
N GLN A 365 9.66 -24.11 -14.88
CA GLN A 365 10.64 -23.14 -14.41
C GLN A 365 11.57 -22.61 -15.51
N ILE A 366 11.96 -23.43 -16.48
CA ILE A 366 12.70 -22.95 -17.65
C ILE A 366 11.85 -21.97 -18.45
N VAL A 367 10.56 -22.26 -18.62
CA VAL A 367 9.59 -21.32 -19.20
C VAL A 367 9.53 -20.05 -18.34
N ALA A 368 9.51 -20.12 -17.02
CA ALA A 368 9.50 -18.94 -16.14
C ALA A 368 10.85 -18.19 -16.04
N SER A 369 11.97 -18.79 -16.46
CA SER A 369 13.33 -18.25 -16.28
C SER A 369 13.62 -16.84 -16.82
N PRO A 370 12.92 -16.29 -17.84
CA PRO A 370 13.06 -14.89 -18.22
C PRO A 370 12.77 -13.89 -17.09
N MET A 371 12.04 -14.29 -16.04
CA MET A 371 11.84 -13.49 -14.82
C MET A 371 13.16 -13.14 -14.11
N LEU A 372 14.22 -13.93 -14.31
CA LEU A 372 15.54 -13.64 -13.75
C LEU A 372 16.22 -12.45 -14.45
N GLY A 373 15.78 -12.11 -15.67
CA GLY A 373 16.22 -10.95 -16.44
C GLY A 373 15.29 -9.74 -16.33
N GLY A 374 14.32 -9.74 -15.40
CA GLY A 374 13.36 -8.65 -15.23
C GLY A 374 12.09 -8.74 -16.09
N TYR A 375 11.93 -9.80 -16.87
CA TYR A 375 10.74 -9.99 -17.72
C TYR A 375 9.62 -10.70 -16.96
N TYR A 376 8.83 -9.92 -16.24
CA TYR A 376 7.67 -10.41 -15.49
C TYR A 376 6.41 -10.32 -16.36
N THR A 377 5.86 -11.48 -16.76
CA THR A 377 4.53 -11.56 -17.35
C THR A 377 3.66 -12.49 -16.51
N TRP A 378 2.35 -12.33 -16.64
CA TRP A 378 1.37 -13.17 -15.96
C TRP A 378 1.67 -14.66 -16.11
N ASP A 379 1.87 -15.11 -17.35
CA ASP A 379 2.14 -16.51 -17.65
C ASP A 379 3.39 -17.01 -16.92
N ARG A 380 4.48 -16.24 -16.93
CA ARG A 380 5.76 -16.66 -16.34
C ARG A 380 5.66 -16.84 -14.82
N ILE A 381 4.99 -15.90 -14.13
CA ILE A 381 4.76 -16.02 -12.69
C ILE A 381 3.80 -17.17 -12.40
N GLY A 382 2.77 -17.35 -13.25
CA GLY A 382 1.87 -18.50 -13.20
C GLY A 382 2.61 -19.83 -13.29
N GLU A 383 3.53 -19.98 -14.25
CA GLU A 383 4.32 -21.21 -14.41
C GLU A 383 5.25 -21.47 -13.23
N ALA A 384 5.87 -20.43 -12.67
CA ALA A 384 6.68 -20.56 -11.45
C ALA A 384 5.85 -21.05 -10.25
N ARG A 385 4.63 -20.49 -10.08
CA ARG A 385 3.68 -20.92 -9.05
C ARG A 385 3.22 -22.37 -9.26
N MET A 386 2.91 -22.75 -10.51
CA MET A 386 2.52 -24.11 -10.84
C MET A 386 3.64 -25.11 -10.56
N ALA A 387 4.88 -24.78 -10.88
CA ALA A 387 6.04 -25.59 -10.50
C ALA A 387 6.14 -25.77 -8.98
N ALA A 388 5.94 -24.69 -8.21
CA ALA A 388 5.94 -24.72 -6.74
C ALA A 388 4.85 -25.64 -6.17
N VAL A 389 3.63 -25.58 -6.72
CA VAL A 389 2.51 -26.44 -6.32
C VAL A 389 2.77 -27.90 -6.65
N ILE A 390 3.32 -28.18 -7.84
CA ILE A 390 3.66 -29.55 -8.25
C ILE A 390 4.63 -30.18 -7.26
N ILE A 391 5.73 -29.48 -6.94
CA ILE A 391 6.75 -29.95 -5.99
C ILE A 391 6.18 -30.10 -4.58
N SER A 392 5.38 -29.14 -4.13
CA SER A 392 4.78 -29.20 -2.80
C SER A 392 3.87 -30.41 -2.63
N GLY A 393 2.97 -30.67 -3.58
CA GLY A 393 2.09 -31.84 -3.50
C GLY A 393 2.83 -33.16 -3.69
N LEU A 394 3.91 -33.19 -4.48
CA LEU A 394 4.78 -34.36 -4.62
C LEU A 394 5.44 -34.71 -3.28
N TYR A 395 5.93 -33.71 -2.54
CA TYR A 395 6.56 -33.90 -1.24
C TYR A 395 5.57 -34.37 -0.18
N ILE A 396 4.35 -33.79 -0.16
CA ILE A 396 3.27 -34.24 0.71
C ILE A 396 2.89 -35.70 0.39
N TYR A 397 2.72 -36.01 -0.90
CA TYR A 397 2.43 -37.37 -1.35
C TYR A 397 3.52 -38.35 -0.92
N GLU A 398 4.80 -37.99 -1.08
CA GLU A 398 5.92 -38.84 -0.69
C GLU A 398 5.92 -39.14 0.82
N MET A 399 5.65 -38.14 1.66
CA MET A 399 5.56 -38.30 3.11
C MET A 399 4.42 -39.23 3.53
N VAL A 400 3.29 -39.20 2.83
CA VAL A 400 2.12 -40.05 3.13
C VAL A 400 2.28 -41.47 2.56
N PHE A 401 2.83 -41.58 1.35
CA PHE A 401 2.89 -42.84 0.61
C PHE A 401 4.02 -43.74 1.11
N ARG A 402 5.19 -43.18 1.48
CA ARG A 402 6.33 -43.98 1.96
C ARG A 402 6.11 -44.47 3.39
N GLN A 403 6.52 -45.70 3.66
CA GLN A 403 6.35 -46.32 4.99
C GLN A 403 7.34 -45.75 6.02
N SER A 404 8.54 -45.39 5.59
CA SER A 404 9.55 -44.75 6.43
C SER A 404 10.43 -43.84 5.59
N MET A 405 10.79 -42.70 6.17
CA MET A 405 11.67 -41.72 5.56
C MET A 405 12.84 -41.45 6.51
N ARG A 406 14.04 -41.23 5.96
CA ARG A 406 15.18 -40.80 6.77
C ARG A 406 14.94 -39.38 7.26
N TRP A 407 15.30 -39.09 8.51
CA TRP A 407 15.12 -37.78 9.13
C TRP A 407 15.67 -36.62 8.29
N THR A 408 16.83 -36.80 7.67
CA THR A 408 17.42 -35.77 6.81
C THR A 408 16.53 -35.43 5.61
N LEU A 409 15.92 -36.44 4.99
CA LEU A 409 15.01 -36.24 3.86
C LEU A 409 13.68 -35.64 4.32
N LEU A 410 13.16 -36.05 5.47
CA LEU A 410 11.94 -35.48 6.05
C LEU A 410 12.10 -34.01 6.40
N VAL A 411 13.20 -33.65 7.05
CA VAL A 411 13.55 -32.25 7.36
C VAL A 411 13.68 -31.44 6.08
N HIS A 412 14.35 -31.98 5.05
CA HIS A 412 14.43 -31.34 3.75
C HIS A 412 13.02 -31.05 3.18
N HIS A 413 12.12 -32.03 3.17
CA HIS A 413 10.75 -31.83 2.68
C HIS A 413 10.00 -30.74 3.45
N PHE A 414 10.08 -30.78 4.79
CA PHE A 414 9.41 -29.80 5.64
C PHE A 414 9.96 -28.38 5.43
N CYS A 415 11.29 -28.23 5.41
CA CYS A 415 11.94 -26.95 5.14
C CYS A 415 11.58 -26.44 3.74
N THR A 416 11.52 -27.31 2.74
CA THR A 416 11.19 -26.91 1.37
C THR A 416 9.73 -26.43 1.27
N LEU A 417 8.80 -27.15 1.89
CA LEU A 417 7.39 -26.75 1.94
C LEU A 417 7.22 -25.42 2.68
N PHE A 418 7.88 -25.25 3.83
CA PHE A 418 7.80 -24.02 4.61
C PHE A 418 8.36 -22.82 3.84
N ALA A 419 9.53 -22.97 3.20
CA ALA A 419 10.13 -21.92 2.38
C ALA A 419 9.25 -21.56 1.18
N THR A 420 8.65 -22.55 0.51
CA THR A 420 7.73 -22.32 -0.61
C THR A 420 6.49 -21.55 -0.18
N ILE A 421 5.86 -21.94 0.93
CA ILE A 421 4.70 -21.25 1.51
C ILE A 421 5.09 -19.83 1.91
N PHE A 422 6.21 -19.66 2.61
CA PHE A 422 6.68 -18.36 3.05
C PHE A 422 6.97 -17.41 1.88
N ILE A 423 7.66 -17.88 0.85
CA ILE A 423 7.96 -17.07 -0.34
C ILE A 423 6.68 -16.69 -1.09
N GLN A 424 5.71 -17.61 -1.18
CA GLN A 424 4.43 -17.33 -1.82
C GLN A 424 3.63 -16.27 -1.04
N ILE A 425 3.56 -16.39 0.28
CA ILE A 425 2.92 -15.41 1.16
C ILE A 425 3.64 -14.07 1.06
N ALA A 426 4.98 -14.07 1.16
CA ALA A 426 5.79 -12.86 1.02
C ALA A 426 5.60 -12.20 -0.35
N LEU A 427 5.45 -12.99 -1.42
CA LEU A 427 5.14 -12.46 -2.76
C LEU A 427 3.73 -11.86 -2.83
N GLN A 428 2.74 -12.50 -2.21
CA GLN A 428 1.36 -11.99 -2.17
C GLN A 428 1.26 -10.69 -1.36
N ILE A 429 2.02 -10.61 -0.29
CA ILE A 429 1.97 -9.50 0.66
C ILE A 429 2.82 -8.32 0.18
N ALA A 430 4.09 -8.57 -0.20
CA ALA A 430 5.03 -7.51 -0.54
C ALA A 430 4.99 -7.14 -2.02
N LEU A 431 4.47 -8.02 -2.89
CA LEU A 431 4.34 -7.83 -4.34
C LEU A 431 5.63 -7.43 -5.07
N ARG A 432 6.79 -7.64 -4.44
CA ARG A 432 8.09 -7.32 -5.05
C ARG A 432 8.47 -8.39 -6.06
N PRO A 433 8.70 -8.05 -7.35
CA PRO A 433 9.07 -9.03 -8.38
C PRO A 433 10.36 -9.81 -8.03
N ALA A 434 11.27 -9.18 -7.27
CA ALA A 434 12.48 -9.82 -6.76
C ALA A 434 12.19 -11.07 -5.89
N ILE A 435 11.08 -11.10 -5.15
CA ILE A 435 10.67 -12.25 -4.34
C ILE A 435 10.25 -13.40 -5.25
N ALA A 436 9.56 -13.11 -6.36
CA ALA A 436 9.19 -14.12 -7.35
C ALA A 436 10.42 -14.74 -8.01
N SER A 437 11.41 -13.90 -8.38
CA SER A 437 12.70 -14.38 -8.91
C SER A 437 13.47 -15.21 -7.89
N ALA A 438 13.50 -14.79 -6.62
CA ALA A 438 14.13 -15.56 -5.55
C ALA A 438 13.45 -16.93 -5.34
N GLY A 439 12.12 -16.97 -5.37
CA GLY A 439 11.35 -18.22 -5.33
C GLY A 439 11.67 -19.15 -6.49
N LEU A 440 11.73 -18.60 -7.71
CA LEU A 440 12.07 -19.35 -8.92
C LEU A 440 13.47 -19.97 -8.84
N ILE A 441 14.47 -19.20 -8.40
CA ILE A 441 15.85 -19.66 -8.20
C ILE A 441 15.90 -20.78 -7.17
N TRP A 442 15.23 -20.57 -6.05
CA TRP A 442 15.26 -21.52 -4.95
C TRP A 442 14.60 -22.85 -5.33
N LEU A 443 13.51 -22.83 -6.11
CA LEU A 443 12.84 -24.03 -6.61
C LEU A 443 13.72 -24.88 -7.53
N PHE A 444 14.71 -24.31 -8.24
CA PHE A 444 15.63 -25.11 -9.08
C PHE A 444 16.41 -26.16 -8.27
N GLN A 445 16.61 -25.94 -6.96
CA GLN A 445 17.24 -26.96 -6.12
C GLN A 445 16.36 -28.22 -6.03
N ALA A 446 15.05 -28.06 -5.87
CA ALA A 446 14.12 -29.18 -5.74
C ALA A 446 13.84 -29.89 -7.08
N THR A 447 13.96 -29.17 -8.20
CA THR A 447 13.67 -29.68 -9.54
C THR A 447 14.90 -30.10 -10.32
N THR A 448 16.08 -30.19 -9.71
CA THR A 448 17.29 -30.70 -10.38
C THR A 448 17.78 -32.02 -9.78
N GLU A 449 16.90 -32.76 -9.10
CA GLU A 449 17.22 -34.06 -8.48
C GLU A 449 16.86 -35.28 -9.35
N GLN A 450 16.41 -35.09 -10.60
CA GLN A 450 15.93 -36.19 -11.46
C GLN A 450 16.96 -37.32 -11.63
N SER A 451 18.23 -36.96 -11.84
CA SER A 451 19.31 -37.93 -12.04
C SER A 451 19.55 -38.79 -10.81
N VAL A 452 19.34 -38.25 -9.61
CA VAL A 452 19.41 -38.99 -8.33
C VAL A 452 18.30 -40.03 -8.30
N PHE A 453 17.05 -39.64 -8.62
CA PHE A 453 15.93 -40.57 -8.64
C PHE A 453 16.11 -41.68 -9.67
N ILE A 454 16.57 -41.35 -10.89
CA ILE A 454 16.89 -42.34 -11.94
C ILE A 454 17.97 -43.31 -11.44
N GLY A 455 19.06 -42.82 -10.88
CA GLY A 455 20.12 -43.66 -10.33
C GLY A 455 19.62 -44.59 -9.21
N LEU A 456 18.74 -44.11 -8.33
CA LEU A 456 18.13 -44.90 -7.27
C LEU A 456 17.14 -45.96 -7.80
N ILE A 457 16.37 -45.66 -8.86
CA ILE A 457 15.52 -46.65 -9.54
C ILE A 457 16.38 -47.78 -10.10
N LEU A 458 17.41 -47.45 -10.89
CA LEU A 458 18.31 -48.42 -11.49
C LEU A 458 19.00 -49.29 -10.43
N TYR A 459 19.47 -48.67 -9.35
CA TYR A 459 20.07 -49.38 -8.22
C TYR A 459 19.10 -50.37 -7.57
N ARG A 460 17.85 -49.95 -7.29
CA ARG A 460 16.84 -50.79 -6.62
C ARG A 460 16.32 -51.91 -7.50
N LEU A 461 16.22 -51.69 -8.80
CA LEU A 461 15.87 -52.70 -9.79
C LEU A 461 17.05 -53.60 -10.19
N ARG A 462 18.18 -53.51 -9.48
CA ARG A 462 19.38 -54.35 -9.66
C ARG A 462 19.94 -54.32 -11.10
N PHE A 463 19.91 -53.15 -11.74
CA PHE A 463 20.61 -52.98 -13.01
C PHE A 463 22.12 -53.20 -12.85
N PRO A 464 22.83 -53.60 -13.92
CA PRO A 464 24.27 -53.83 -13.87
C PRO A 464 25.04 -52.64 -13.31
N LYS A 465 26.04 -52.92 -12.46
CA LYS A 465 26.88 -51.90 -11.79
C LYS A 465 27.52 -50.90 -12.74
N HIS A 466 27.88 -51.34 -13.95
CA HIS A 466 28.50 -50.47 -14.96
C HIS A 466 27.54 -49.39 -15.50
N ILE A 467 26.22 -49.56 -15.35
CA ILE A 467 25.21 -48.54 -15.68
C ILE A 467 24.90 -47.68 -14.45
N VAL A 468 24.70 -48.32 -13.29
CA VAL A 468 24.27 -47.62 -12.06
C VAL A 468 25.34 -46.65 -11.55
N ALA A 469 26.62 -47.06 -11.56
CA ALA A 469 27.68 -46.26 -10.96
C ALA A 469 27.94 -44.93 -11.70
N PRO A 470 28.00 -44.85 -13.04
CA PRO A 470 28.10 -43.58 -13.75
C PRO A 470 26.92 -42.64 -13.50
N VAL A 471 25.68 -43.16 -13.48
CA VAL A 471 24.48 -42.34 -13.25
C VAL A 471 24.50 -41.72 -11.86
N LEU A 472 24.83 -42.48 -10.83
CA LEU A 472 24.93 -41.95 -9.46
C LEU A 472 26.09 -40.96 -9.29
N LYS A 473 27.22 -41.18 -9.98
CA LYS A 473 28.34 -40.21 -10.00
C LYS A 473 27.93 -38.90 -10.66
N PHE A 474 27.25 -38.98 -11.81
CA PHE A 474 26.72 -37.80 -12.51
C PHE A 474 25.73 -37.06 -11.60
N ALA A 475 24.81 -37.77 -10.96
CA ALA A 475 23.84 -37.20 -10.05
C ALA A 475 24.50 -36.45 -8.88
N ALA A 476 25.55 -37.04 -8.28
CA ALA A 476 26.31 -36.39 -7.21
C ALA A 476 27.00 -35.08 -7.67
N VAL A 477 27.57 -35.06 -8.88
CA VAL A 477 28.19 -33.86 -9.46
C VAL A 477 27.13 -32.79 -9.76
N GLN A 478 26.01 -33.19 -10.36
CA GLN A 478 24.90 -32.29 -10.68
C GLN A 478 24.36 -31.61 -9.42
N SER A 479 24.09 -32.37 -8.35
CA SER A 479 23.59 -31.81 -7.09
C SER A 479 24.55 -30.77 -6.51
N LEU A 480 25.87 -31.01 -6.60
CA LEU A 480 26.88 -30.06 -6.12
C LEU A 480 26.93 -28.77 -6.96
N GLN A 481 26.86 -28.89 -8.29
CA GLN A 481 26.83 -27.75 -9.20
C GLN A 481 25.54 -26.92 -9.06
N GLY A 482 24.38 -27.59 -8.92
CA GLY A 482 23.09 -26.93 -8.71
C GLY A 482 23.08 -26.08 -7.44
N SER A 483 23.56 -26.63 -6.32
CA SER A 483 23.70 -25.86 -5.07
C SER A 483 24.64 -24.66 -5.20
N TYR A 484 25.74 -24.80 -5.94
CA TYR A 484 26.69 -23.70 -6.17
C TYR A 484 26.11 -22.59 -7.06
N ALA A 485 25.37 -22.95 -8.12
CA ALA A 485 24.73 -21.99 -9.01
C ALA A 485 23.66 -21.14 -8.27
N VAL A 486 22.81 -21.79 -7.48
CA VAL A 486 21.81 -21.10 -6.64
C VAL A 486 22.48 -20.11 -5.68
N TRP A 487 23.59 -20.50 -5.05
CA TRP A 487 24.36 -19.62 -4.18
C TRP A 487 24.94 -18.40 -4.91
N CYS A 488 25.49 -18.59 -6.10
CA CYS A 488 26.04 -17.49 -6.92
C CYS A 488 24.97 -16.48 -7.33
N ILE A 489 23.79 -16.95 -7.75
CA ILE A 489 22.69 -16.08 -8.16
C ILE A 489 22.12 -15.31 -6.96
N ALA A 490 21.93 -15.99 -5.82
CA ALA A 490 21.49 -15.35 -4.57
C ALA A 490 22.47 -14.26 -4.09
N LYS A 491 23.77 -14.49 -4.24
CA LYS A 491 24.81 -13.50 -3.93
C LYS A 491 24.71 -12.26 -4.84
N ASN A 492 24.41 -12.45 -6.12
CA ASN A 492 24.31 -11.35 -7.09
C ASN A 492 23.07 -10.47 -6.84
N MET A 493 21.92 -11.08 -6.52
CA MET A 493 20.70 -10.33 -6.16
C MET A 493 20.86 -9.48 -4.90
N ARG A 494 21.72 -9.90 -3.95
CA ARG A 494 22.03 -9.09 -2.76
C ARG A 494 22.67 -7.73 -3.11
N GLY A 495 23.30 -7.60 -4.28
CA GLY A 495 23.86 -6.33 -4.77
C GLY A 495 22.84 -5.38 -5.40
N GLN A 496 21.64 -5.86 -5.75
CA GLN A 496 20.56 -5.08 -6.36
C GLN A 496 19.47 -4.65 -5.38
N LEU A 497 19.48 -5.19 -4.15
CA LEU A 497 18.62 -4.68 -3.09
C LEU A 497 19.12 -3.30 -2.68
N PRO A 498 18.23 -2.29 -2.55
CA PRO A 498 18.63 -0.98 -2.02
C PRO A 498 19.32 -1.20 -0.68
N LYS A 499 20.53 -0.64 -0.53
CA LYS A 499 21.21 -0.64 0.76
C LYS A 499 20.26 0.02 1.75
N PRO A 500 20.05 -0.53 2.96
CA PRO A 500 19.28 0.19 3.97
C PRO A 500 19.91 1.58 4.07
N ALA A 501 19.09 2.61 3.83
CA ALA A 501 19.53 3.99 3.99
C ALA A 501 20.13 4.08 5.39
N ALA A 502 21.44 4.32 5.46
CA ALA A 502 22.03 4.68 6.73
C ALA A 502 21.33 5.97 7.12
N VAL A 503 20.48 5.92 8.14
CA VAL A 503 19.88 7.10 8.75
C VAL A 503 21.04 7.89 9.34
N SER A 504 21.65 8.74 8.52
CA SER A 504 22.56 9.81 8.97
C SER A 504 21.70 11.00 9.38
N GLY A 505 20.78 10.76 10.32
CA GLY A 505 20.14 11.82 11.08
C GLY A 505 20.95 12.09 12.35
N PRO A 506 20.99 13.34 12.86
CA PRO A 506 21.61 13.63 14.15
C PRO A 506 20.87 12.83 15.22
N SER A 507 21.52 11.81 15.77
CA SER A 507 20.98 11.07 16.90
C SER A 507 21.18 11.91 18.16
N TYR A 508 20.12 12.56 18.61
CA TYR A 508 20.07 13.16 19.94
C TYR A 508 19.96 12.03 20.97
N TRP A 509 21.10 11.58 21.48
CA TRP A 509 21.13 10.67 22.63
C TRP A 509 20.87 11.48 23.91
N VAL A 510 19.68 11.32 24.51
CA VAL A 510 19.42 11.76 25.88
C VAL A 510 19.89 10.63 26.80
N ASN A 511 21.05 10.83 27.44
CA ASN A 511 21.50 9.93 28.51
C ASN A 511 20.80 10.32 29.81
N ASP A 512 19.77 9.58 30.19
CA ASP A 512 19.20 9.65 31.54
C ASP A 512 20.06 8.80 32.49
N SER A 513 20.60 9.43 33.54
CA SER A 513 21.25 8.71 34.64
C SER A 513 20.22 8.37 35.72
N PHE A 514 20.10 7.09 36.02
CA PHE A 514 19.20 6.55 37.05
C PHE A 514 20.00 6.12 38.28
N ASP A 515 19.44 6.33 39.48
CA ASP A 515 19.97 5.71 40.69
C ASP A 515 19.63 4.21 40.77
N ARG A 516 20.12 3.54 41.82
CA ARG A 516 19.86 2.10 42.04
C ARG A 516 18.39 1.76 42.30
N GLU A 517 17.53 2.76 42.51
CA GLU A 517 16.09 2.60 42.74
C GLU A 517 15.26 3.04 41.52
N GLY A 518 15.91 3.43 40.41
CA GLY A 518 15.24 3.80 39.16
C GLY A 518 14.71 5.23 39.12
N LYS A 519 15.14 6.14 40.00
CA LYS A 519 14.80 7.57 39.91
C LYS A 519 15.79 8.34 39.02
N VAL A 520 15.24 9.18 38.13
CA VAL A 520 16.01 10.04 37.22
C VAL A 520 16.70 11.15 38.01
N LEU A 521 18.04 11.16 38.01
CA LEU A 521 18.84 12.13 38.78
C LEU A 521 19.12 13.45 38.04
N GLY A 522 18.69 13.59 36.78
CA GLY A 522 18.74 14.84 36.01
C GLY A 522 19.14 14.64 34.54
N ARG A 523 18.57 15.47 33.64
CA ARG A 523 18.89 15.49 32.20
C ARG A 523 20.04 16.45 31.93
N ARG A 524 21.06 16.00 31.18
CA ARG A 524 22.11 16.88 30.65
C ARG A 524 22.12 16.77 29.13
N ALA A 525 21.75 17.85 28.44
CA ALA A 525 21.92 17.97 27.00
C ALA A 525 23.39 18.26 26.68
N SER A 526 23.96 17.52 25.73
CA SER A 526 25.29 17.80 25.18
C SER A 526 25.13 18.51 23.84
N GLU A 527 25.32 19.83 23.81
CA GLU A 527 25.48 20.57 22.55
C GLU A 527 26.80 20.20 21.90
N THR A 528 26.74 19.57 20.72
CA THR A 528 27.91 19.46 19.84
C THR A 528 27.76 20.51 18.76
N THR A 529 28.59 21.55 18.85
CA THR A 529 28.62 22.69 17.94
C THR A 529 29.12 22.26 16.56
N LEU A 530 28.34 22.50 15.50
CA LEU A 530 28.83 22.46 14.11
C LEU A 530 28.67 23.85 13.49
N ARG A 531 29.80 24.41 13.03
CA ARG A 531 29.87 25.64 12.23
C ARG A 531 29.40 25.39 10.78
N PRO A 532 28.94 26.44 10.07
CA PRO A 532 28.36 26.32 8.76
C PRO A 532 29.44 26.13 7.68
N LEU A 533 29.16 25.25 6.72
CA LEU A 533 29.83 25.23 5.43
C LEU A 533 28.78 25.43 4.34
N GLU A 534 28.89 26.58 3.69
CA GLU A 534 28.30 26.86 2.40
C GLU A 534 28.64 25.77 1.38
N LEU A 535 27.67 25.38 0.54
CA LEU A 535 27.93 25.29 -0.90
C LEU A 535 26.62 25.44 -1.67
N SER A 536 26.43 26.65 -2.19
CA SER A 536 25.53 27.00 -3.28
C SER A 536 26.16 26.61 -4.63
N ARG A 537 25.31 26.47 -5.67
CA ARG A 537 25.56 25.98 -7.07
C ARG A 537 25.41 24.45 -7.16
N VAL A 538 24.40 23.90 -7.85
CA VAL A 538 24.14 24.04 -9.29
C VAL A 538 22.64 24.03 -9.58
N LEU A 539 22.15 25.15 -10.12
CA LEU A 539 20.90 25.29 -10.85
C LEU A 539 21.17 24.98 -12.34
N TYR A 540 20.19 24.36 -12.99
CA TYR A 540 19.87 24.43 -14.43
C TYR A 540 20.95 24.12 -15.47
N GLN A 541 20.76 23.04 -16.24
CA GLN A 541 20.85 23.12 -17.69
C GLN A 541 19.87 22.15 -18.37
N VAL A 542 18.79 22.72 -18.89
CA VAL A 542 18.02 22.21 -20.02
C VAL A 542 18.91 22.32 -21.26
N LYS A 543 19.10 21.22 -21.99
CA LYS A 543 19.63 21.25 -23.35
C LYS A 543 18.63 20.62 -24.30
N VAL A 544 17.89 21.49 -24.97
CA VAL A 544 17.23 21.23 -26.26
C VAL A 544 18.34 21.08 -27.30
N GLU A 545 18.35 20.00 -28.06
CA GLU A 545 19.02 19.96 -29.36
C GLU A 545 18.30 18.99 -30.29
N ASN A 546 17.96 19.52 -31.46
CA ASN A 546 17.22 18.91 -32.56
C ASN A 546 17.93 17.69 -33.16
N SER A 547 17.13 16.68 -33.52
CA SER A 547 17.21 15.97 -34.80
C SER A 547 15.88 15.29 -35.09
#